data_AF-A0A557QSJ7-F1
#
_entry.id   AF-A0A557QSJ7-F1
#
_cell.length_a   1.000
_cell.length_b   1.000
_cell.length_c   1.000
_cell.angle_alpha   90.00
_cell.angle_beta   90.00
_cell.angle_gamma   90.00
#
_symmetry.space_group_name_H-M   'P 1'
#
loop_
_entity.id
_entity.type
_entity.pdbx_description
1 polymer ?
#
loop_
_entity_poly.entity_id
_entity_poly.type
_entity_poly.pdbx_seq_one_letter_code
_entity_poly.pdbx_strand_id
1 'polypeptide(L)'
;MDFYEAPDFDVKVHPKRVSRIERVLNDIGAQRDKANYTQVDFWRRFGITQSAGSRMEQGKPIPIPAQILIALEELGYVSQEQLIEAMRLVEEADGPRRGKPRREEAC
;
A
#
# COMPACT_ATOMS: atom_id res chain seq x y z
N MET A 1 32.24 -11.42 -7.04
CA MET A 1 31.12 -10.45 -6.99
C MET A 1 29.94 -11.27 -7.45
N ASP A 2 29.26 -11.89 -6.50
CA ASP A 2 28.28 -12.92 -6.80
C ASP A 2 27.04 -12.22 -7.33
N PHE A 3 26.74 -12.46 -8.61
CA PHE A 3 25.46 -12.06 -9.19
C PHE A 3 24.39 -12.85 -8.43
N TYR A 4 23.53 -12.13 -7.71
CA TYR A 4 22.33 -12.71 -7.14
C TYR A 4 21.46 -13.14 -8.33
N GLU A 5 21.62 -14.39 -8.79
CA GLU A 5 20.64 -15.04 -9.65
C GLU A 5 19.37 -15.11 -8.82
N ALA A 6 18.43 -14.20 -9.13
CA ALA A 6 17.11 -14.24 -8.54
C ALA A 6 16.55 -15.64 -8.82
N PRO A 7 16.08 -16.39 -7.80
CA PRO A 7 15.51 -17.69 -8.02
C PRO A 7 14.37 -17.54 -9.03
N ASP A 8 14.38 -18.39 -10.06
CA ASP A 8 13.31 -18.46 -11.04
C ASP A 8 12.08 -19.06 -10.33
N PHE A 9 11.37 -18.21 -9.60
CA PHE A 9 10.15 -18.58 -8.91
C PHE A 9 9.07 -18.79 -9.99
N ASP A 10 8.96 -20.00 -10.53
CA ASP A 10 7.82 -20.43 -11.33
C ASP A 10 6.57 -20.52 -10.43
N VAL A 11 6.08 -19.36 -10.00
CA VAL A 11 4.86 -19.23 -9.22
C VAL A 11 3.70 -19.36 -10.18
N LYS A 12 3.03 -20.52 -10.15
CA LYS A 12 1.77 -20.70 -10.86
C LYS A 12 0.71 -19.73 -10.32
N VAL A 13 0.46 -18.66 -11.09
CA VAL A 13 -0.57 -17.68 -10.74
C VAL A 13 -1.94 -18.20 -11.17
N HIS A 14 -2.82 -18.44 -10.20
CA HIS A 14 -4.17 -18.94 -10.50
C HIS A 14 -5.03 -17.80 -11.10
N PRO A 15 -5.68 -17.96 -12.26
CA PRO A 15 -6.44 -16.88 -12.93
C PRO A 15 -7.49 -16.21 -12.05
N LYS A 16 -8.22 -16.98 -11.24
CA LYS A 16 -9.18 -16.43 -10.26
C LYS A 16 -8.57 -15.45 -9.25
N ARG A 17 -7.30 -15.64 -8.88
CA ARG A 17 -6.58 -14.72 -7.97
C ARG A 17 -6.25 -13.43 -8.71
N VAL A 18 -5.79 -13.51 -9.96
CA VAL A 18 -5.54 -12.34 -10.82
C VAL A 18 -6.80 -11.49 -10.94
N SER A 19 -7.91 -12.09 -11.38
CA SER A 19 -9.19 -11.37 -11.55
C SER A 19 -9.77 -10.83 -10.24
N ARG A 20 -9.38 -11.38 -9.09
CA ARG A 20 -9.74 -10.82 -7.78
C ARG A 20 -8.94 -9.56 -7.49
N ILE A 21 -7.62 -9.61 -7.67
CA ILE A 21 -6.73 -8.46 -7.46
C ILE A 21 -7.03 -7.34 -8.45
N GLU A 22 -7.24 -7.64 -9.74
CA GLU A 22 -7.60 -6.64 -10.75
C GLU A 22 -8.85 -5.86 -10.36
N ARG A 23 -9.90 -6.53 -9.86
CA ARG A 23 -11.13 -5.86 -9.41
C ARG A 23 -10.87 -4.92 -8.22
N VAL A 24 -10.01 -5.33 -7.29
CA VAL A 24 -9.65 -4.50 -6.13
C VAL A 24 -8.85 -3.27 -6.55
N LEU A 25 -7.86 -3.45 -7.42
CA LEU A 25 -6.99 -2.34 -7.85
C LEU A 25 -7.72 -1.35 -8.76
N ASN A 26 -8.66 -1.83 -9.58
CA ASN A 26 -9.46 -0.98 -10.46
C ASN A 26 -10.50 -0.13 -9.71
N ASP A 27 -10.98 -0.61 -8.56
CA ASP A 27 -11.98 0.09 -7.75
C ASP A 27 -11.61 0.06 -6.26
N ILE A 28 -10.47 0.67 -5.96
CA ILE A 28 -9.93 0.73 -4.60
C ILE A 28 -10.81 1.57 -3.66
N GLY A 29 -11.53 2.56 -4.22
CA GLY A 29 -12.49 3.39 -3.50
C GLY A 29 -13.68 2.58 -3.00
N ALA A 30 -14.30 1.77 -3.87
CA ALA A 30 -15.41 0.91 -3.45
C ALA A 30 -14.96 -0.16 -2.44
N GLN A 31 -13.73 -0.67 -2.55
CA GLN A 31 -13.19 -1.59 -1.54
C GLN A 31 -13.01 -0.93 -0.18
N ARG A 32 -12.51 0.30 -0.14
CA ARG A 32 -12.42 1.09 1.09
C ARG A 32 -13.80 1.29 1.72
N ASP A 33 -14.79 1.69 0.92
CA ASP A 33 -16.15 1.94 1.38
C ASP A 33 -16.83 0.65 1.89
N LYS A 34 -16.64 -0.46 1.20
CA LYS A 34 -17.13 -1.78 1.63
C LYS A 34 -16.55 -2.20 2.98
N ALA A 35 -15.30 -1.83 3.25
CA ALA A 35 -14.62 -2.10 4.50
C ALA A 35 -14.90 -1.04 5.59
N ASN A 36 -15.75 -0.04 5.32
CA ASN A 36 -16.09 1.08 6.22
C ASN A 36 -14.87 1.85 6.75
N TYR A 37 -13.83 1.99 5.93
CA TYR A 37 -12.63 2.73 6.31
C TYR A 37 -12.70 4.20 5.89
N THR A 38 -12.20 5.09 6.75
CA THR A 38 -11.84 6.44 6.31
C THR A 38 -10.68 6.38 5.33
N GLN A 39 -10.55 7.40 4.48
CA GLN A 39 -9.44 7.50 3.54
C GLN A 39 -8.08 7.51 4.28
N VAL A 40 -8.00 8.14 5.44
CA VAL A 40 -6.78 8.15 6.26
C VAL A 40 -6.44 6.74 6.72
N ASP A 41 -7.40 6.04 7.34
CA ASP A 41 -7.17 4.72 7.94
C ASP A 41 -6.88 3.66 6.88
N PHE A 42 -7.47 3.80 5.70
CA PHE A 42 -7.22 2.93 4.57
C PHE A 42 -5.80 3.05 4.04
N TRP A 43 -5.35 4.27 3.73
CA TRP A 43 -4.07 4.47 3.05
C TRP A 43 -2.87 4.38 3.99
N ARG A 44 -3.05 4.73 5.26
CA ARG A 44 -1.95 4.79 6.24
C ARG A 44 -1.30 3.43 6.47
N ARG A 45 -2.07 2.33 6.49
CA ARG A 45 -1.53 0.96 6.66
C ARG A 45 -0.64 0.51 5.49
N PHE A 46 -0.74 1.17 4.34
CA PHE A 46 0.14 0.95 3.19
C PHE A 46 1.27 1.98 3.10
N GLY A 47 1.47 2.78 4.15
CA GLY A 47 2.47 3.85 4.17
C GLY A 47 2.14 5.06 3.29
N ILE A 48 0.90 5.19 2.84
CA ILE A 48 0.45 6.26 1.94
C ILE A 48 -0.28 7.33 2.77
N THR A 49 0.02 8.60 2.49
CA THR A 49 -0.69 9.73 3.13
C THR A 49 -2.09 9.90 2.55
N GLN A 50 -3.02 10.47 3.32
CA GLN A 50 -4.40 10.72 2.85
C GLN A 50 -4.46 11.52 1.53
N SER A 51 -3.64 12.56 1.39
CA SER A 51 -3.61 13.38 0.18
C SER A 51 -3.05 12.65 -1.04
N ALA A 52 -2.12 11.70 -0.85
CA ALA A 52 -1.64 10.83 -1.92
C ALA A 52 -2.68 9.76 -2.27
N GLY A 53 -3.31 9.15 -1.26
CA GLY A 53 -4.38 8.16 -1.42
C GLY A 53 -5.59 8.72 -2.15
N SER A 54 -6.00 9.94 -1.85
CA SER A 54 -7.09 10.63 -2.57
C SER A 54 -6.84 10.72 -4.08
N ARG A 55 -5.59 10.96 -4.51
CA ARG A 55 -5.25 11.00 -5.94
C ARG A 55 -5.34 9.62 -6.57
N MET A 56 -5.00 8.57 -5.83
CA MET A 56 -5.09 7.19 -6.31
C MET A 56 -6.55 6.76 -6.46
N GLU A 57 -7.41 7.12 -5.53
CA GLU A 57 -8.87 6.90 -5.64
C GLU A 57 -9.48 7.67 -6.84
N GLN A 58 -8.84 8.74 -7.30
CA GLN A 58 -9.23 9.52 -8.48
C GLN A 58 -8.61 8.99 -9.79
N GLY A 59 -7.97 7.83 -9.77
CA GLY A 59 -7.43 7.17 -10.97
C GLY A 59 -5.94 7.40 -11.23
N LYS A 60 -5.19 8.02 -10.29
CA LYS A 60 -3.73 8.02 -10.38
C LYS A 60 -3.20 6.60 -10.14
N PRO A 61 -2.19 6.12 -10.91
CA PRO A 61 -1.65 4.78 -10.71
C PRO A 61 -1.13 4.58 -9.27
N ILE A 62 -1.55 3.48 -8.65
CA ILE A 62 -1.06 3.02 -7.36
C ILE A 62 0.38 2.52 -7.54
N PRO A 63 1.36 2.92 -6.71
CA PRO A 63 2.72 2.38 -6.79
C PRO A 63 2.76 0.86 -6.60
N ILE A 64 3.63 0.16 -7.33
CA ILE A 64 3.76 -1.31 -7.26
C ILE A 64 3.91 -1.83 -5.81
N PRO A 65 4.74 -1.23 -4.93
CA PRO A 65 4.86 -1.69 -3.54
C PRO A 65 3.51 -1.69 -2.79
N ALA A 66 2.69 -0.67 -3.00
CA ALA A 66 1.37 -0.59 -2.40
C ALA A 66 0.39 -1.60 -3.00
N GLN A 67 0.45 -1.84 -4.32
CA GLN A 67 -0.35 -2.89 -4.97
C GLN A 67 -0.04 -4.28 -4.39
N ILE A 68 1.24 -4.56 -4.10
CA ILE A 68 1.66 -5.82 -3.48
C ILE A 68 1.03 -5.95 -2.08
N LEU A 69 1.13 -4.92 -1.23
CA LEU A 69 0.55 -4.96 0.12
C LEU A 69 -0.98 -5.12 0.09
N ILE A 70 -1.67 -4.41 -0.80
CA ILE A 70 -3.11 -4.55 -1.02
C ILE A 70 -3.45 -5.99 -1.44
N ALA A 71 -2.67 -6.58 -2.36
CA ALA A 71 -2.88 -7.95 -2.81
C ALA A 71 -2.63 -8.98 -1.69
N LEU A 72 -1.65 -8.75 -0.82
CA LEU A 72 -1.39 -9.60 0.33
C LEU A 72 -2.55 -9.55 1.34
N GLU A 73 -3.09 -8.37 1.63
CA GLU A 73 -4.24 -8.18 2.51
C GLU A 73 -5.49 -8.85 1.92
N GLU A 74 -5.81 -8.56 0.65
CA GLU A 74 -7.02 -9.06 -0.02
C GLU A 74 -7.04 -10.59 -0.14
N LEU A 75 -5.87 -11.21 -0.30
CA LEU A 75 -5.73 -12.67 -0.38
C LEU A 75 -5.64 -13.32 1.01
N GLY A 76 -5.62 -12.54 2.09
CA GLY A 76 -5.57 -13.02 3.46
C GLY A 76 -4.20 -13.55 3.89
N TYR A 77 -3.12 -13.16 3.20
CA TYR A 77 -1.76 -13.53 3.60
C TYR A 77 -1.25 -12.71 4.78
N VAL A 78 -1.73 -11.47 4.88
CA VAL A 78 -1.45 -10.57 6.00
C VAL A 78 -2.76 -10.00 6.50
N SER A 79 -2.90 -9.87 7.81
CA SER A 79 -4.03 -9.18 8.41
C SER A 79 -3.83 -7.66 8.42
N GLN A 80 -4.91 -6.92 8.63
CA GLN A 80 -4.86 -5.47 8.77
C GLN A 80 -4.01 -5.04 9.98
N GLU A 81 -4.11 -5.78 11.08
CA GLU A 81 -3.34 -5.55 12.30
C GLU A 81 -1.85 -5.71 12.03
N GLN A 82 -1.45 -6.74 11.27
CA GLN A 82 -0.05 -6.96 10.90
C GLN A 82 0.50 -5.85 10.00
N LEU A 83 -0.30 -5.32 9.08
CA LEU A 83 0.09 -4.17 8.26
C LEU A 83 0.27 -2.89 9.09
N ILE A 84 -0.64 -2.65 10.04
CA ILE A 84 -0.55 -1.50 10.95
C ILE A 84 0.66 -1.62 11.88
N GLU A 85 0.90 -2.81 12.43
CA GLU A 85 2.08 -3.10 13.25
C GLU A 85 3.36 -2.88 12.46
N ALA A 86 3.47 -3.46 11.26
CA ALA A 86 4.63 -3.28 10.38
C ALA A 86 4.87 -1.80 10.04
N MET A 87 3.82 -1.04 9.73
CA MET A 87 3.93 0.39 9.48
C MET A 87 4.47 1.15 10.70
N ARG A 88 3.98 0.85 11.91
CA ARG A 88 4.45 1.47 13.15
C ARG A 88 5.90 1.14 13.43
N LEU A 89 6.30 -0.12 13.23
CA LEU A 89 7.71 -0.54 13.38
C LEU A 89 8.63 0.21 12.41
N VAL A 90 8.18 0.43 11.17
CA VAL A 90 8.92 1.23 10.19
C VAL A 90 8.98 2.71 10.59
N GLU A 91 7.87 3.30 11.06
CA GLU A 91 7.86 4.68 11.57
C GLU A 91 8.83 4.87 12.76
N GLU A 92 8.91 3.88 13.65
CA GLU A 92 9.84 3.91 14.79
C GLU A 92 11.29 3.72 14.34
N ALA A 93 11.55 2.79 13.42
CA ALA A 93 12.90 2.48 12.92
C ALA A 93 13.49 3.59 12.02
N ASP A 94 12.66 4.27 11.24
CA ASP A 94 13.06 5.42 10.38
C ASP A 94 13.36 6.68 11.23
N GLY A 95 13.04 6.64 12.54
CA GLY A 95 13.12 7.78 13.44
C GLY A 95 12.08 8.86 13.09
N PRO A 96 12.09 10.03 13.76
CA PRO A 96 11.26 11.15 13.34
C PRO A 96 11.65 11.48 11.90
N ARG A 97 10.77 11.15 10.94
CA ARG A 97 10.90 11.57 9.55
C ARG A 97 11.33 13.03 9.59
N ARG A 98 12.55 13.35 9.14
CA ARG A 98 12.98 14.73 8.96
C ARG A 98 12.02 15.33 7.92
N GLY A 99 10.90 15.85 8.39
CA GLY A 99 10.07 16.73 7.61
C GLY A 99 11.01 17.83 7.19
N LYS A 100 11.25 17.98 5.89
CA LYS A 100 11.71 19.28 5.40
C LYS A 100 10.73 20.28 6.03
N PRO A 101 11.23 21.31 6.73
CA PRO A 101 10.34 22.29 7.35
C PRO A 101 9.36 22.73 6.28
N ARG A 102 8.07 22.67 6.62
CA ARG A 102 7.01 23.30 5.82
C ARG A 102 7.54 24.70 5.55
N ARG A 103 7.69 25.09 4.28
CA ARG A 103 8.12 26.44 3.91
C ARG A 103 7.10 27.39 4.53
N GLU A 104 7.39 27.89 5.72
CA GLU A 104 6.70 29.02 6.31
C GLU A 104 7.16 30.23 5.50
N GLU A 105 6.21 30.73 4.73
CA GLU A 105 6.00 32.15 4.41
C GLU A 105 7.24 32.88 3.85
N ALA A 106 7.28 32.96 2.52
CA ALA A 106 7.95 34.08 1.87
C ALA A 106 7.20 35.35 2.28
N CYS A 107 7.92 36.22 2.99
CA CYS A 107 7.55 37.60 3.31
C CYS A 107 7.16 38.40 2.05
#